data_AF-A0A354V6F2-F1
#
_entry.id   AF-A0A354V6F2-F1
#
_cell.length_a   1.000
_cell.length_b   1.000
_cell.length_c   1.000
_cell.angle_alpha   90.00
_cell.angle_beta   90.00
_cell.angle_gamma   90.00
#
_symmetry.space_group_name_H-M   'P 1'
#
loop_
_entity.id
_entity.type
_entity.pdbx_description
1 polymer ?
#
loop_
_entity_poly.entity_id
_entity_poly.type
_entity_poly.pdbx_seq_one_letter_code
_entity_poly.pdbx_strand_id
1 'polypeptide(L)'
;MPSPPGESLGHAPTLDDKVRFLSRPETYPGDVGQVVARETHMSWVFMAGERVYKLKKPVRFPYLDFSTLDRRAAACRAEDLLNRR
;
A
#
# COMPACT_ATOMS: atom_id res chain seq x y z
N MET A 1 16.59 -18.00 36.67
CA MET A 1 15.88 -18.31 35.41
C MET A 1 15.66 -16.98 34.69
N PRO A 2 16.24 -16.75 33.51
CA PRO A 2 15.93 -15.55 32.76
C PRO A 2 14.50 -15.66 32.19
N SER A 3 13.72 -14.62 32.41
CA SER A 3 12.36 -14.45 31.88
C SER A 3 12.33 -14.60 30.35
N PRO A 4 11.24 -15.09 29.75
CA PRO A 4 11.12 -15.17 28.30
C PRO A 4 11.21 -13.76 27.69
N PRO A 5 11.84 -13.60 26.51
CA PRO A 5 11.85 -12.33 25.81
C PRO A 5 10.39 -11.98 25.50
N GLY A 6 9.99 -10.81 26.00
CA GLY A 6 8.65 -10.27 25.77
C GLY A 6 8.32 -10.34 24.28
N GLU A 7 7.12 -10.84 24.00
CA GLU A 7 6.48 -10.72 22.69
C GLU A 7 6.61 -9.28 22.21
N SER A 8 7.54 -9.05 21.28
CA SER A 8 7.63 -7.82 20.55
C SER A 8 6.36 -7.73 19.71
N LEU A 9 5.36 -7.00 20.18
CA LEU A 9 4.25 -6.51 19.36
C LEU A 9 4.87 -5.87 18.12
N GLY A 10 4.87 -6.61 17.01
CA GLY A 10 5.60 -6.25 15.80
C GLY A 10 5.23 -4.86 15.35
N HIS A 11 6.24 -4.01 15.11
CA HIS A 11 6.04 -2.68 14.54
C HIS A 11 5.20 -2.79 13.27
N ALA A 12 4.20 -1.92 13.11
CA ALA A 12 3.39 -1.89 11.90
C ALA A 12 4.31 -1.76 10.67
N PRO A 13 4.07 -2.52 9.58
CA PRO A 13 4.98 -2.51 8.44
C PRO A 13 5.16 -1.09 7.90
N THR A 14 6.41 -0.72 7.63
CA THR A 14 6.74 0.59 7.08
C THR A 14 6.18 0.74 5.66
N LEU A 15 6.29 1.93 5.07
CA LEU A 15 5.93 2.09 3.66
C LEU A 15 6.83 1.24 2.76
N ASP A 16 8.13 1.19 3.06
CA ASP A 16 9.10 0.42 2.28
C ASP A 16 8.81 -1.08 2.34
N ASP A 17 8.49 -1.61 3.53
CA ASP A 17 8.09 -3.01 3.70
C ASP A 17 6.87 -3.36 2.82
N LYS A 18 5.88 -2.46 2.77
CA LYS A 18 4.69 -2.63 1.94
C LYS A 18 5.03 -2.59 0.45
N VAL A 19 5.88 -1.66 0.03
CA VAL A 19 6.29 -1.54 -1.39
C VAL A 19 7.09 -2.76 -1.81
N ARG A 20 8.03 -3.23 -0.99
CA ARG A 20 8.80 -4.46 -1.23
C ARG A 20 7.87 -5.66 -1.35
N PHE A 21 6.91 -5.80 -0.43
CA PHE A 21 5.93 -6.89 -0.45
C PHE A 21 5.03 -6.85 -1.69
N LEU A 22 4.50 -5.67 -2.04
CA LEU A 22 3.62 -5.49 -3.21
C LEU A 22 4.37 -5.50 -4.54
N SER A 23 5.71 -5.48 -4.54
CA SER A 23 6.51 -5.63 -5.76
C SER A 23 6.77 -7.09 -6.14
N ARG A 24 6.37 -8.05 -5.29
CA ARG A 24 6.54 -9.48 -5.56
C ARG A 24 5.36 -10.02 -6.37
N PRO A 25 5.59 -10.74 -7.48
CA PRO A 25 4.51 -11.31 -8.28
C PRO A 25 3.64 -12.30 -7.50
N GLU A 26 4.23 -13.11 -6.60
CA GLU A 26 3.50 -14.09 -5.78
C GLU A 26 2.52 -13.47 -4.76
N THR A 27 2.54 -12.15 -4.57
CA THR A 27 1.58 -11.43 -3.71
C THR A 27 0.19 -11.32 -4.37
N TYR A 28 0.10 -11.51 -5.69
CA TYR A 28 -1.12 -11.28 -6.45
C TYR A 28 -1.78 -12.59 -6.90
N PRO A 29 -3.12 -12.61 -7.04
CA PRO A 29 -3.82 -13.78 -7.54
C PRO A 29 -3.53 -14.00 -9.03
N GLY A 30 -3.35 -15.26 -9.41
CA GLY A 30 -3.07 -15.70 -10.78
C GLY A 30 -1.57 -15.87 -11.05
N ASP A 31 -1.25 -16.17 -12.31
CA ASP A 31 0.14 -16.35 -12.76
C ASP A 31 0.72 -15.00 -13.21
N VAL A 32 1.11 -14.18 -12.23
CA VAL A 32 1.77 -12.90 -12.50
C VAL A 32 3.26 -13.16 -12.68
N GLY A 33 3.78 -12.96 -13.90
CA GLY A 33 5.21 -13.13 -14.17
C GLY A 33 6.09 -11.99 -13.65
N GLN A 34 5.59 -10.74 -13.71
CA GLN A 34 6.31 -9.57 -13.24
C GLN A 34 5.35 -8.51 -12.71
N VAL A 35 5.81 -7.76 -11.70
CA VAL A 35 5.14 -6.56 -11.20
C VAL A 35 5.96 -5.34 -11.58
N VAL A 36 5.33 -4.38 -12.27
CA VAL A 36 5.94 -3.09 -12.55
C VAL A 36 5.42 -2.08 -11.53
N ALA A 37 6.30 -1.63 -10.63
CA ALA A 37 5.99 -0.61 -9.64
C ALA A 37 6.33 0.79 -10.16
N ARG A 38 5.39 1.73 -10.02
CA ARG A 38 5.56 3.15 -10.35
C ARG A 38 5.20 4.02 -9.15
N GLU A 39 6.10 4.90 -8.79
CA GLU A 39 5.89 5.87 -7.72
C GLU A 39 5.31 7.17 -8.29
N THR A 40 4.34 7.74 -7.56
CA THR A 40 3.84 9.11 -7.76
C THR A 40 4.00 9.88 -6.46
N HIS A 41 3.71 11.19 -6.44
CA HIS A 41 3.78 11.97 -5.19
C HIS A 41 2.90 11.41 -4.06
N MET A 42 1.72 10.88 -4.37
CA MET A 42 0.71 10.49 -3.37
C MET A 42 0.53 8.97 -3.25
N SER A 43 1.04 8.19 -4.19
CA SER A 43 0.72 6.75 -4.29
C SER A 43 1.82 5.95 -4.97
N TRP A 44 1.81 4.64 -4.71
CA TRP A 44 2.46 3.64 -5.55
C TRP A 44 1.42 2.94 -6.41
N VAL A 45 1.79 2.61 -7.64
CA VAL A 45 0.96 1.87 -8.61
C VAL A 45 1.73 0.62 -9.01
N PHE A 46 1.11 -0.55 -8.81
CA PHE A 46 1.68 -1.85 -9.12
C PHE A 46 0.86 -2.48 -10.25
N MET A 47 1.48 -2.64 -11.42
CA MET A 47 0.89 -3.33 -12.56
C MET A 47 1.28 -4.81 -12.47
N ALA A 48 0.29 -5.68 -12.25
CA ALA A 48 0.46 -7.11 -12.01
C ALA A 48 -0.49 -7.90 -12.94
N GLY A 49 0.05 -8.32 -14.09
CA GLY A 49 -0.75 -8.92 -15.17
C GLY A 49 -1.80 -7.95 -15.70
N GLU A 50 -3.06 -8.39 -15.76
CA GLU A 50 -4.19 -7.58 -16.22
C GLU A 50 -4.75 -6.60 -15.17
N ARG A 51 -4.19 -6.61 -13.95
CA ARG A 51 -4.70 -5.81 -12.84
C ARG A 51 -3.71 -4.76 -12.40
N VAL A 52 -4.25 -3.65 -11.90
CA VAL A 52 -3.47 -2.56 -11.31
C VAL A 52 -3.89 -2.36 -9.87
N TYR A 53 -2.92 -2.37 -8.96
CA TYR A 53 -3.13 -2.15 -7.53
C TYR A 53 -2.49 -0.82 -7.14
N LYS A 54 -3.21 -0.01 -6.34
CA LYS A 54 -2.75 1.32 -5.93
C LYS A 54 -2.65 1.40 -4.41
N LEU A 55 -1.49 1.81 -3.91
CA LEU A 55 -1.23 2.06 -2.49
C LEU A 55 -1.14 3.56 -2.22
N LYS A 56 -2.01 4.11 -1.36
CA LYS A 56 -1.93 5.49 -0.88
C LYS A 56 -0.80 5.66 0.14
N LYS A 57 0.08 6.64 -0.06
CA LYS A 57 1.17 6.94 0.89
C LYS A 57 0.64 7.67 2.13
N PRO A 58 1.27 7.50 3.30
CA PRO A 58 0.95 8.23 4.53
C PRO A 58 1.50 9.66 4.51
N VAL A 59 1.07 10.49 3.55
CA VAL A 59 1.60 11.85 3.32
C VAL A 59 0.59 12.93 3.69
N ARG A 60 1.09 14.12 4.04
CA ARG A 60 0.27 15.32 4.27
C ARG A 60 0.86 16.49 3.49
N PHE A 61 0.08 17.02 2.57
CA PHE A 61 0.34 18.24 1.80
C PHE A 61 -0.64 19.35 2.24
N PRO A 62 -0.39 20.63 1.89
CA PRO A 62 -1.28 21.74 2.27
C PRO A 62 -2.74 21.57 1.83
N TYR A 63 -2.97 20.83 0.75
CA TYR A 63 -4.29 20.62 0.13
C TYR A 63 -4.81 19.18 0.27
N LEU A 64 -4.06 18.28 0.93
CA LEU A 64 -4.36 16.85 0.95
C LEU A 64 -3.76 16.19 2.19
N ASP A 65 -4.57 15.46 2.95
CA ASP A 65 -4.09 14.78 4.14
C ASP A 65 -4.44 13.29 4.12
N PHE A 66 -3.41 12.46 3.92
CA PHE A 66 -3.44 11.01 3.95
C PHE A 66 -2.66 10.45 5.15
N SER A 67 -2.43 11.24 6.19
CA SER A 67 -1.68 10.82 7.38
C SER A 67 -2.32 9.63 8.10
N THR A 68 -3.66 9.60 8.19
CA THR A 68 -4.41 8.53 8.87
C THR A 68 -4.91 7.46 7.90
N LEU A 69 -5.12 6.24 8.42
CA LEU A 69 -5.66 5.13 7.62
C LEU A 69 -7.09 5.43 7.13
N ASP A 70 -7.93 6.02 7.99
CA ASP A 70 -9.31 6.37 7.66
C ASP A 70 -9.39 7.38 6.50
N ARG A 71 -8.56 8.43 6.52
CA ARG A 71 -8.48 9.40 5.43
C ARG A 71 -8.03 8.76 4.12
N ARG A 72 -7.06 7.84 4.16
CA ARG A 72 -6.64 7.07 2.98
C ARG A 72 -7.79 6.20 2.44
N ALA A 73 -8.53 5.53 3.31
CA ALA A 73 -9.65 4.69 2.93
C ALA A 73 -10.79 5.51 2.29
N ALA A 74 -11.12 6.67 2.86
CA ALA A 74 -12.10 7.59 2.30
C ALA A 74 -11.68 8.09 0.91
N ALA A 75 -10.40 8.45 0.74
CA ALA A 75 -9.86 8.88 -0.55
C ALA A 75 -9.89 7.77 -1.61
N CYS A 76 -9.56 6.52 -1.26
CA CYS A 76 -9.66 5.39 -2.18
C CYS A 76 -11.10 5.17 -2.65
N ARG A 77 -12.09 5.25 -1.73
CA ARG A 77 -13.51 5.12 -2.09
C ARG A 77 -13.98 6.24 -3.02
N ALA A 78 -13.54 7.48 -2.77
CA ALA A 78 -13.86 8.61 -3.63
C ALA A 78 -13.27 8.46 -5.05
N GLU A 79 -12.01 8.01 -5.17
CA GLU A 79 -11.39 7.72 -6.48
C GLU A 79 -12.13 6.61 -7.23
N ASP A 80 -12.51 5.51 -6.56
CA ASP A 80 -13.27 4.43 -7.19
C ASP A 80 -14.64 4.91 -7.70
N LEU A 81 -15.37 5.68 -6.90
CA LEU A 81 -16.65 6.28 -7.32
C LEU A 81 -16.50 7.21 -8.53
N LEU A 82 -15.41 7.96 -8.62
CA LEU A 82 -15.13 8.83 -9.77
C LEU A 82 -14.79 8.03 -11.03
N ASN A 83 -14.01 6.95 -10.90
CA ASN A 83 -13.57 6.11 -12.02
C ASN A 83 -14.67 5.19 -12.59
N ARG A 84 -15.80 5.04 -11.91
CA ARG A 84 -16.95 4.25 -12.37
C ARG A 84 -17.92 5.00 -13.29
N ARG A 85 -17.60 6.24 -13.65
CA ARG A 85 -18.38 7.06 -14.60
C ARG A 85 -17.91 6.79 -16.02
#